data_AF-A0A8D5ZFB5-F1
#
_entry.id   AF-A0A8D5ZFB5-F1
#
_cell.length_a   1.000
_cell.length_b   1.000
_cell.length_c   1.000
_cell.angle_alpha   90.00
_cell.angle_beta   90.00
_cell.angle_gamma   90.00
#
_symmetry.space_group_name_H-M   'P 1'
#
loop_
_entity.id
_entity.type
_entity.pdbx_description
1 polymer ?
#
loop_
_entity_poly.entity_id
_entity_poly.type
_entity_poly.pdbx_seq_one_letter_code
_entity_poly.pdbx_strand_id
1 'polypeptide(L)'
;MEENIWWRGKDYINEDVEIKKRNSAKFKWIPKEMNKVSLQPFSLNFIVGPRQVGKTTFMKLLIKKLLESNYNPLSIFYCNCDIVSGYEELLN
;
A
#
# COMPACT_ATOMS: atom_id res chain seq x y z
N MET A 1 13.80 -1.18 3.57
CA MET A 1 13.11 -2.34 4.21
C MET A 1 12.02 -1.91 5.17
N GLU A 2 12.18 -0.82 5.93
CA GLU A 2 11.17 -0.38 6.91
C GLU A 2 9.79 -0.10 6.31
N GLU A 3 9.69 0.37 5.07
CA GLU A 3 8.38 0.60 4.44
C GLU A 3 7.70 -0.67 3.90
N ASN A 4 8.48 -1.73 3.66
CA ASN A 4 8.07 -2.99 3.05
C ASN A 4 8.20 -4.14 4.07
N ILE A 5 7.69 -3.93 5.29
CA ILE A 5 7.83 -4.88 6.42
C ILE A 5 7.34 -6.30 6.10
N TRP A 6 6.36 -6.43 5.19
CA TRP A 6 5.84 -7.73 4.75
C TRP A 6 6.86 -8.58 4.01
N TRP A 7 7.99 -8.03 3.55
CA TRP A 7 9.08 -8.83 2.99
C TRP A 7 9.69 -9.83 3.99
N ARG A 8 9.53 -9.58 5.29
CA ARG A 8 9.90 -10.53 6.36
C ARG A 8 8.88 -11.67 6.52
N GLY A 9 7.67 -11.48 5.98
CA GLY A 9 6.54 -12.40 6.07
C GLY A 9 5.22 -11.64 5.94
N LYS A 10 4.22 -12.25 5.29
CA LYS A 10 2.95 -11.57 4.98
C LYS A 10 2.26 -10.97 6.21
N ASP A 11 2.38 -11.60 7.37
CA ASP A 11 1.69 -11.20 8.60
C ASP A 11 2.24 -9.89 9.20
N TYR A 12 3.49 -9.52 8.86
CA TYR A 12 4.10 -8.26 9.28
C TYR A 12 3.34 -7.04 8.77
N ILE A 13 2.48 -7.15 7.74
CA ILE A 13 1.61 -6.04 7.32
C ILE A 13 0.72 -5.51 8.46
N ASN A 14 0.39 -6.36 9.44
CA ASN A 14 -0.39 -5.95 10.60
C ASN A 14 0.41 -5.07 11.58
N GLU A 15 1.72 -4.97 11.39
CA GLU A 15 2.59 -4.08 12.16
C GLU A 15 2.68 -2.67 11.58
N ASP A 16 2.24 -2.46 10.34
CA ASP A 16 2.25 -1.16 9.65
C ASP A 16 1.41 -0.13 10.42
N VAL A 17 1.94 1.08 10.56
CA VAL A 17 1.33 2.15 11.37
C VAL A 17 -0.07 2.52 10.89
N GLU A 18 -0.27 2.62 9.57
CA GLU A 18 -1.56 2.99 8.99
C GLU A 18 -2.58 1.84 9.16
N ILE A 19 -2.11 0.59 9.04
CA ILE A 19 -2.94 -0.60 9.27
C ILE A 19 -3.35 -0.70 10.75
N LYS A 20 -2.41 -0.52 11.69
CA LYS A 20 -2.70 -0.50 13.13
C LYS A 20 -3.70 0.59 13.49
N LYS A 21 -3.47 1.82 13.02
CA LYS A 21 -4.36 2.97 13.24
C LYS A 21 -5.76 2.73 12.72
N ARG A 22 -5.88 2.10 11.55
CA ARG A 22 -7.20 1.71 11.02
C ARG A 22 -7.85 0.61 11.85
N ASN A 23 -7.08 -0.40 12.26
CA ASN A 23 -7.63 -1.53 13.02
C ASN A 23 -8.16 -1.12 14.39
N SER A 24 -7.57 -0.10 15.01
CA SER A 24 -8.03 0.49 16.27
C SER A 24 -9.19 1.49 16.10
N ALA A 25 -9.48 1.93 14.88
CA ALA A 25 -10.57 2.86 14.62
C ALA A 25 -11.93 2.18 14.86
N LYS A 26 -12.85 2.91 15.52
CA LYS A 26 -14.23 2.47 15.77
C LYS A 26 -14.98 2.15 14.48
N PHE A 27 -14.72 2.91 13.42
CA PHE A 27 -15.30 2.70 12.11
C PHE A 27 -14.24 2.28 11.09
N LYS A 28 -14.39 1.05 10.57
CA LYS A 28 -13.47 0.47 9.59
C LYS A 28 -13.99 0.74 8.19
N TRP A 29 -13.66 1.89 7.64
CA TRP A 29 -13.97 2.18 6.24
C TRP A 29 -13.18 1.25 5.31
N ILE A 30 -13.87 0.73 4.27
CA ILE A 30 -13.28 -0.05 3.18
C ILE A 30 -13.61 0.69 1.88
N PRO A 31 -12.62 1.32 1.22
CA PRO A 31 -12.84 1.97 -0.07
C PRO A 31 -13.29 0.95 -1.12
N LYS A 32 -14.47 1.17 -1.69
CA LYS A 32 -15.02 0.31 -2.76
C LYS A 32 -14.20 0.42 -4.05
N GLU A 33 -13.53 1.56 -4.22
CA GLU A 33 -12.66 1.90 -5.33
C GLU A 33 -11.46 0.93 -5.44
N MET A 34 -11.09 0.24 -4.35
CA MET A 34 -10.05 -0.81 -4.42
C MET A 34 -10.41 -1.92 -5.42
N ASN A 35 -11.70 -2.18 -5.64
CA ASN A 35 -12.13 -3.18 -6.61
C ASN A 35 -12.02 -2.70 -8.06
N LYS A 36 -11.74 -1.42 -8.30
CA LYS A 36 -11.52 -0.84 -9.63
C LYS A 36 -10.04 -0.86 -10.05
N VAL A 37 -9.13 -1.12 -9.11
CA VAL A 37 -7.70 -1.20 -9.40
C VAL A 37 -7.45 -2.46 -10.22
N SER A 38 -6.97 -2.28 -11.44
CA SER A 38 -6.51 -3.41 -12.24
C SER A 38 -5.23 -3.97 -11.62
N LEU A 39 -5.18 -5.28 -11.45
CA LEU A 39 -3.99 -6.04 -11.01
C LEU A 39 -3.45 -6.95 -12.13
N GLN A 40 -3.95 -6.78 -13.35
CA GLN A 40 -3.42 -7.48 -14.51
C GLN A 40 -1.99 -7.00 -14.82
N PRO A 41 -1.12 -7.88 -15.34
CA PRO A 41 0.22 -7.50 -15.78
C PRO A 41 0.21 -6.27 -16.69
N PHE A 42 1.20 -5.38 -16.52
CA PHE A 42 1.36 -4.12 -17.26
C PHE A 42 0.22 -3.09 -17.09
N SER A 43 -0.61 -3.22 -16.06
CA SER A 43 -1.60 -2.19 -15.73
C SER A 43 -0.99 -1.02 -14.94
N LEU A 44 -1.30 0.21 -15.35
CA LEU A 44 -0.93 1.44 -14.67
C LEU A 44 -2.19 2.10 -14.11
N ASN A 45 -2.24 2.28 -12.79
CA ASN A 45 -3.40 2.84 -12.10
C ASN A 45 -3.00 4.15 -11.41
N PHE A 46 -3.79 5.20 -11.60
CA PHE A 46 -3.62 6.49 -10.91
C PHE A 46 -4.69 6.65 -9.83
N ILE A 47 -4.26 6.86 -8.59
CA ILE A 47 -5.14 7.14 -7.45
C ILE A 47 -4.96 8.62 -7.09
N VAL A 48 -5.87 9.45 -7.55
CA VAL A 48 -5.81 10.91 -7.42
C VAL A 48 -6.89 11.44 -6.47
N GLY A 49 -6.61 12.57 -5.82
CA GLY A 49 -7.56 13.24 -4.93
C GLY A 49 -6.87 14.23 -3.98
N PRO A 50 -7.63 15.03 -3.22
CA PRO A 50 -7.09 16.04 -2.30
C PRO A 50 -6.12 15.46 -1.26
N ARG A 51 -5.27 16.31 -0.66
CA ARG A 51 -4.36 15.87 0.43
C ARG A 51 -5.20 15.36 1.62
N GLN A 52 -4.67 14.36 2.33
CA GLN A 52 -5.30 13.79 3.55
C GLN A 52 -6.65 13.08 3.38
N VAL A 53 -7.06 12.73 2.16
CA VAL A 53 -8.29 11.93 1.90
C VAL A 53 -8.13 10.42 2.08
N GLY A 54 -6.99 9.95 2.59
CA GLY A 54 -6.75 8.52 2.85
C GLY A 54 -6.13 7.73 1.69
N LYS A 55 -5.51 8.38 0.70
CA LYS A 55 -4.83 7.70 -0.43
C LYS A 55 -3.69 6.77 0.04
N THR A 56 -2.89 7.20 1.01
CA THR A 56 -1.83 6.36 1.61
C THR A 56 -2.43 5.12 2.28
N THR A 57 -3.46 5.32 3.10
CA THR A 57 -4.19 4.22 3.74
C THR A 57 -4.78 3.28 2.69
N PHE A 58 -5.37 3.80 1.60
CA PHE A 58 -5.87 3.00 0.48
C PHE A 58 -4.79 2.06 -0.08
N MET A 59 -3.60 2.58 -0.38
CA MET A 59 -2.49 1.77 -0.91
C MET A 59 -2.09 0.66 0.06
N LYS A 60 -1.98 0.97 1.36
CA LYS A 60 -1.65 -0.01 2.40
C LYS A 60 -2.74 -1.08 2.55
N LEU A 61 -4.01 -0.71 2.39
CA LEU A 61 -5.12 -1.67 2.38
C LEU A 61 -5.11 -2.58 1.16
N LEU A 62 -4.77 -2.04 -0.01
CA LEU A 62 -4.60 -2.84 -1.21
C LEU A 62 -3.47 -3.86 -1.03
N ILE A 63 -2.32 -3.44 -0.51
CA ILE A 63 -1.19 -4.33 -0.19
C ILE A 63 -1.62 -5.42 0.78
N LYS A 64 -2.31 -5.07 1.87
CA LYS A 64 -2.85 -6.05 2.83
C LYS A 64 -3.77 -7.07 2.14
N LYS A 65 -4.68 -6.61 1.27
CA LYS A 65 -5.58 -7.49 0.50
C LYS A 65 -4.82 -8.43 -0.42
N LEU A 66 -3.76 -7.96 -1.09
CA LEU A 66 -2.91 -8.80 -1.94
C LEU A 66 -2.21 -9.89 -1.13
N LEU A 67 -1.64 -9.53 0.02
CA LEU A 67 -0.99 -10.49 0.92
C LEU A 67 -1.97 -11.53 1.47
N GLU A 68 -3.19 -11.12 1.83
CA GLU A 68 -4.28 -12.03 2.23
C GLU A 68 -4.75 -12.94 1.11
N SER A 69 -4.56 -12.51 -0.14
CA SER A 69 -4.86 -13.29 -1.35
C SER A 69 -3.67 -14.19 -1.77
N ASN A 70 -2.71 -14.43 -0.87
CA ASN A 70 -1.53 -15.30 -1.08
C ASN A 70 -0.57 -14.85 -2.20
N TYR A 71 -0.52 -13.55 -2.52
CA TYR A 71 0.58 -13.04 -3.34
C TYR A 71 1.91 -13.15 -2.58
N ASN A 72 3.00 -13.40 -3.32
CA ASN A 72 4.34 -13.43 -2.72
C ASN A 72 4.67 -12.06 -2.12
N PRO A 73 4.99 -11.96 -0.82
CA PRO A 73 5.31 -10.66 -0.22
C PRO A 73 6.46 -9.94 -0.92
N LEU A 74 7.47 -10.68 -1.41
CA LEU A 74 8.62 -10.13 -2.11
C LEU A 74 8.27 -9.57 -3.50
N SER A 75 7.11 -9.91 -4.07
CA SER A 75 6.65 -9.35 -5.34
C SER A 75 5.83 -8.07 -5.19
N ILE A 76 5.65 -7.58 -3.97
CA ILE A 76 4.88 -6.36 -3.69
C ILE A 76 5.85 -5.31 -3.12
N PHE A 77 5.98 -4.20 -3.82
CA PHE A 77 6.82 -3.07 -3.42
C PHE A 77 5.97 -1.82 -3.20
N TYR A 78 6.30 -1.10 -2.14
CA TYR A 78 5.78 0.22 -1.80
C TYR A 78 6.96 1.17 -1.59
N CYS A 79 6.81 2.37 -2.13
CA CYS A 79 7.75 3.46 -1.94
C CYS A 79 6.96 4.72 -1.65
N ASN A 80 7.31 5.41 -0.56
CA ASN A 80 6.86 6.77 -0.35
C ASN A 80 7.72 7.76 -1.15
N CYS A 81 7.12 8.37 -2.18
CA CYS A 81 7.80 9.35 -3.02
C CYS A 81 7.86 10.76 -2.41
N ASP A 82 7.31 11.01 -1.22
CA ASP A 82 7.38 12.33 -0.57
C ASP A 82 8.83 12.79 -0.29
N ILE A 83 9.77 11.83 -0.20
CA ILE A 83 11.19 12.07 0.09
C ILE A 83 12.04 12.08 -1.19
N VAL A 84 11.49 11.59 -2.31
CA VAL A 84 12.23 11.48 -3.58
C VAL A 84 12.43 12.88 -4.15
N SER A 85 13.66 13.38 -4.09
CA SER A 85 14.00 14.76 -4.48
C SER A 85 14.10 14.94 -6.00
N GLY A 86 14.35 13.84 -6.72
CA GLY A 86 14.47 13.80 -8.18
C GLY A 86 14.57 12.38 -8.72
N TYR A 87 14.44 12.23 -10.05
CA TYR A 87 14.45 10.92 -10.70
C TYR A 87 15.78 10.16 -10.56
N GLU A 88 16.88 10.88 -10.29
CA GLU A 88 18.21 10.28 -10.10
C GLU A 88 18.25 9.34 -8.89
N GLU A 89 17.45 9.59 -7.85
CA GLU A 89 17.33 8.71 -6.68
C GLU A 89 16.56 7.42 -6.99
N LEU A 90 15.86 7.34 -8.12
CA LEU A 90 15.12 6.16 -8.56
C LEU A 90 15.95 5.25 -9.50
N LEU A 91 17.10 5.73 -9.97
CA LEU A 91 17.97 5.04 -10.93
C LEU A 91 19.13 4.27 -10.26
N ASN A 92 19.31 4.43 -8.95
CA ASN A 92 20.33 3.76 -8.14
C ASN A 92 19.73 2.66 -7.27
#